data_AF-A0A0D8FYX3-F1
#
_entry.id   AF-A0A0D8FYX3-F1
#
_cell.length_a   1.000
_cell.length_b   1.000
_cell.length_c   1.000
_cell.angle_alpha   90.00
_cell.angle_beta   90.00
_cell.angle_gamma   90.00
#
_symmetry.space_group_name_H-M   'P 1'
#
loop_
_entity.id
_entity.type
_entity.pdbx_description
1 polymer ?
#
loop_
_entity_poly.entity_id
_entity_poly.type
_entity_poly.pdbx_seq_one_letter_code
_entity_poly.pdbx_strand_id
1 'polypeptide(L)'
;MKASLARAARQVDLVVVEGVMGLFDGTDLPSVDGTPAQPSLGSTAQVAQLTGLPVVLVMDCAHLSQSAAAVALGYRSLDPDVHVVGIILNHLKSAAHEAFVREAMAAIGVEVLGVIPHGGLPTRDSRHLGLLTAEEAPTSTREWITALGSAIRTHLELERIISLAERIDIDVADTGEAATVAGHPIIAYSKGPAASFIYPENLELLREAGGDTVGFDPRYDSIPAEAGLIWLHGGYPENYREEIASNQPLLDTLRKSVAMQRPLVAECGGHLLLGDRLEDSQMAGILPFNSTISPRLTLGYRNARSTTSTSLLLSDRRTIPAHEFHYATSTPQGDGIDLQTARARWRAGYASCSLLSSYLHWHLGADPGLAFALVSAASSTGYSCE
;
A
#
# COMPACT_ATOMS: atom_id res chain seq x y z
N MET A 1 -10.58 -5.20 5.19
CA MET A 1 -10.13 -4.73 6.52
C MET A 1 -10.43 -5.71 7.65
N LYS A 2 -11.69 -5.96 8.05
CA LYS A 2 -12.00 -6.91 9.15
C LYS A 2 -11.37 -8.30 8.96
N ALA A 3 -11.54 -8.90 7.77
CA ALA A 3 -10.93 -10.18 7.44
C ALA A 3 -9.39 -10.14 7.45
N SER A 4 -8.79 -9.07 6.91
CA SER A 4 -7.34 -8.82 6.92
C SER A 4 -6.78 -8.73 8.35
N LEU A 5 -7.45 -7.96 9.21
CA LEU A 5 -7.08 -7.81 10.61
C LEU A 5 -7.21 -9.11 11.37
N ALA A 6 -8.33 -9.83 11.21
CA ALA A 6 -8.52 -11.12 11.86
C ALA A 6 -7.48 -12.16 11.41
N ARG A 7 -7.10 -12.15 10.12
CA ARG A 7 -6.02 -12.98 9.59
C ARG A 7 -4.68 -12.67 10.24
N ALA A 8 -4.29 -11.39 10.28
CA ALA A 8 -3.06 -10.95 10.91
C ALA A 8 -3.03 -11.27 12.41
N ALA A 9 -4.17 -11.15 13.09
CA ALA A 9 -4.31 -11.39 14.54
C ALA A 9 -4.19 -12.87 14.95
N ARG A 10 -4.35 -13.83 14.03
CA ARG A 10 -4.36 -15.28 14.39
C ARG A 10 -3.05 -15.80 14.97
N GLN A 11 -1.92 -15.15 14.69
CA GLN A 11 -0.58 -15.68 14.97
C GLN A 11 0.32 -14.70 15.73
N VAL A 12 -0.25 -13.66 16.33
CA VAL A 12 0.49 -12.60 17.04
C VAL A 12 -0.19 -12.24 18.35
N ASP A 13 0.59 -11.78 19.33
CA ASP A 13 0.07 -11.33 20.63
C ASP A 13 -0.48 -9.90 20.58
N LEU A 14 -0.04 -9.10 19.60
CA LEU A 14 -0.40 -7.70 19.44
C LEU A 14 -0.44 -7.34 17.95
N VAL A 15 -1.49 -6.62 17.55
CA VAL A 15 -1.56 -5.97 16.23
C VAL A 15 -1.46 -4.47 16.43
N VAL A 16 -0.55 -3.83 15.69
CA VAL A 16 -0.42 -2.37 15.63
C VAL A 16 -0.87 -1.93 14.25
N VAL A 17 -1.85 -1.02 14.20
CA VAL A 17 -2.30 -0.39 12.95
C VAL A 17 -1.76 1.04 12.94
N GLU A 18 -0.85 1.32 12.02
CA GLU A 18 -0.37 2.68 11.77
C GLU A 18 -1.40 3.42 10.91
N GLY A 19 -1.89 4.55 11.42
CA GLY A 19 -2.72 5.46 10.65
C GLY A 19 -1.89 6.26 9.64
N VAL A 20 -2.49 6.60 8.50
CA VAL A 20 -1.89 7.49 7.49
C VAL A 20 -2.62 8.84 7.51
N MET A 21 -1.90 9.93 7.23
CA MET A 21 -2.42 11.31 7.30
C MET A 21 -2.95 11.67 8.70
N GLY A 22 -3.98 12.51 8.81
CA GLY A 22 -4.70 12.76 10.06
C GLY A 22 -5.73 11.67 10.37
N LEU A 23 -6.12 11.55 11.66
CA LEU A 23 -7.05 10.53 12.14
C LEU A 23 -8.35 10.45 11.30
N PHE A 24 -8.92 11.59 10.94
CA PHE A 24 -10.19 11.70 10.22
C PHE A 24 -10.05 11.92 8.71
N ASP A 25 -8.82 11.92 8.19
CA ASP A 25 -8.53 12.23 6.80
C ASP A 25 -8.74 10.99 5.91
N GLY A 26 -9.91 10.91 5.29
CA GLY A 26 -10.30 9.84 4.39
C GLY A 26 -10.18 10.20 2.91
N THR A 27 -10.55 9.24 2.06
CA THR A 27 -10.80 9.46 0.65
C THR A 27 -12.13 10.16 0.40
N ASP A 28 -12.18 10.96 -0.66
CA ASP A 28 -13.39 11.56 -1.21
C ASP A 28 -14.00 10.73 -2.35
N LEU A 29 -13.49 9.52 -2.61
CA LEU A 29 -13.95 8.69 -3.72
C LEU A 29 -15.48 8.54 -3.73
N PRO A 30 -16.13 8.71 -4.89
CA PRO A 30 -17.55 8.41 -5.02
C PRO A 30 -17.78 6.93 -4.76
N SER A 31 -18.93 6.57 -4.20
CA SER A 31 -19.21 5.14 -4.01
C SER A 31 -19.25 4.41 -5.35
N VAL A 32 -18.69 3.21 -5.34
CA VAL A 32 -18.65 2.30 -6.49
C VAL A 32 -20.05 1.85 -6.92
N ASP A 33 -21.00 1.77 -5.96
CA ASP A 33 -22.38 1.33 -6.16
C ASP A 33 -23.40 2.49 -6.28
N GLY A 34 -22.92 3.74 -6.34
CA GLY A 34 -23.78 4.92 -6.43
C GLY A 34 -24.40 5.36 -5.10
N THR A 35 -24.02 4.77 -3.97
CA THR A 35 -24.35 5.33 -2.65
C THR A 35 -23.60 6.65 -2.39
N PRO A 36 -24.13 7.56 -1.55
CA PRO A 36 -23.42 8.78 -1.19
C PRO A 36 -22.05 8.46 -0.58
N ALA A 37 -21.02 9.21 -0.96
CA ALA A 37 -19.70 9.08 -0.35
C ALA A 37 -19.82 9.28 1.17
N GLN A 38 -19.34 8.30 1.94
CA GLN A 38 -19.33 8.43 3.39
C GLN A 38 -18.24 9.42 3.79
N PRO A 39 -18.52 10.37 4.70
CA PRO A 39 -17.48 11.20 5.31
C PRO A 39 -16.37 10.30 5.88
N SER A 40 -15.10 10.67 5.63
CA SER A 40 -13.95 9.97 6.18
C SER A 40 -13.81 8.49 5.78
N LEU A 41 -14.41 8.06 4.65
CA LEU A 41 -14.17 6.74 4.04
C LEU A 41 -12.67 6.50 3.88
N GLY A 42 -12.14 5.34 4.29
CA GLY A 42 -10.72 5.02 4.22
C GLY A 42 -9.81 5.78 5.20
N SER A 43 -10.38 6.58 6.11
CA SER A 43 -9.60 7.22 7.20
C SER A 43 -9.21 6.24 8.29
N THR A 44 -8.20 6.62 9.09
CA THR A 44 -7.80 5.87 10.29
C THR A 44 -8.96 5.75 11.29
N ALA A 45 -9.79 6.78 11.43
CA ALA A 45 -10.98 6.79 12.28
C ALA A 45 -12.00 5.74 11.83
N GLN A 46 -12.29 5.65 10.53
CA GLN A 46 -13.20 4.63 10.00
C GLN A 46 -12.65 3.22 10.23
N VAL A 47 -11.34 3.01 10.06
CA VAL A 47 -10.69 1.74 10.37
C VAL A 47 -10.86 1.39 11.84
N ALA A 48 -10.62 2.34 12.75
CA ALA A 48 -10.81 2.14 14.19
C ALA A 48 -12.27 1.76 14.53
N GLN A 49 -13.25 2.48 13.99
CA GLN A 49 -14.68 2.17 14.16
C GLN A 49 -15.05 0.79 13.63
N LEU A 50 -14.62 0.45 12.42
CA LEU A 50 -14.91 -0.84 11.80
C LEU A 50 -14.32 -2.00 12.59
N THR A 51 -13.17 -1.79 13.24
CA THR A 51 -12.43 -2.85 13.92
C THR A 51 -12.64 -2.86 15.43
N GLY A 52 -13.22 -1.79 15.98
CA GLY A 52 -13.31 -1.57 17.43
C GLY A 52 -11.96 -1.27 18.08
N LEU A 53 -10.90 -1.02 17.30
CA LEU A 53 -9.56 -0.83 17.86
C LEU A 53 -9.44 0.52 18.58
N PRO A 54 -8.83 0.54 19.78
CA PRO A 54 -8.52 1.78 20.48
C PRO A 54 -7.43 2.57 19.74
N VAL A 55 -7.50 3.91 19.85
CA VAL A 55 -6.60 4.84 19.16
C VAL A 55 -5.65 5.48 20.17
N VAL A 56 -4.35 5.37 19.90
CA VAL A 56 -3.32 6.19 20.55
C VAL A 56 -2.93 7.32 19.59
N LEU A 57 -3.10 8.57 20.02
CA LEU A 57 -2.70 9.73 19.23
C LEU A 57 -1.20 10.00 19.40
N VAL A 58 -0.50 10.28 18.30
CA VAL A 58 0.85 10.85 18.34
C VAL A 58 0.74 12.31 17.91
N MET A 59 1.08 13.24 18.81
CA MET A 59 0.90 14.67 18.55
C MET A 59 2.22 15.42 18.59
N ASP A 60 2.50 16.20 17.55
CA ASP A 60 3.62 17.14 17.54
C ASP A 60 3.33 18.33 18.47
N CYS A 61 4.10 18.44 19.54
CA CYS A 61 4.00 19.51 20.52
C CYS A 61 5.16 20.52 20.40
N ALA A 62 5.98 20.49 19.35
CA ALA A 62 7.17 21.36 19.22
C ALA A 62 6.85 22.85 19.45
N HIS A 63 5.65 23.29 19.06
CA HIS A 63 5.18 24.67 19.17
C HIS A 63 3.86 24.80 19.94
N LEU A 64 3.44 23.78 20.70
CA LEU A 64 2.20 23.77 21.45
C LEU A 64 2.46 23.53 22.95
N SER A 65 2.01 24.46 23.78
CA SER A 65 1.91 24.28 25.24
C SER A 65 0.46 23.90 25.59
N GLN A 66 -0.26 24.69 26.39
CA GLN A 66 -1.65 24.40 26.79
C GLN A 66 -2.62 24.15 25.62
N SER A 67 -2.41 24.78 24.46
CA SER A 67 -3.23 24.57 23.25
C SER A 67 -3.19 23.12 22.74
N ALA A 68 -2.17 22.34 23.10
CA ALA A 68 -2.11 20.90 22.85
C ALA A 68 -3.37 20.20 23.37
N ALA A 69 -3.86 20.56 24.55
CA ALA A 69 -5.07 19.98 25.14
C ALA A 69 -6.32 20.32 24.32
N ALA A 70 -6.42 21.53 23.75
CA ALA A 70 -7.56 21.88 22.88
C ALA A 70 -7.60 20.99 21.62
N VAL A 71 -6.44 20.72 21.02
CA VAL A 71 -6.32 19.82 19.86
C VAL A 71 -6.69 18.38 20.23
N ALA A 72 -6.12 17.85 21.32
CA ALA A 72 -6.43 16.50 21.80
C ALA A 72 -7.92 16.34 22.16
N LEU A 73 -8.51 17.35 22.82
CA LEU A 73 -9.94 17.37 23.12
C LEU A 73 -10.79 17.35 21.84
N GLY A 74 -10.38 18.11 20.81
CA GLY A 74 -11.00 18.08 19.49
C GLY A 74 -11.00 16.68 18.90
N TYR A 75 -9.84 16.02 18.82
CA TYR A 75 -9.73 14.66 18.28
C TYR A 75 -10.57 13.64 19.06
N ARG A 76 -10.57 13.72 20.40
CA ARG A 76 -11.35 12.82 21.25
C ARG A 76 -12.86 13.02 21.12
N SER A 77 -13.31 14.25 20.85
CA SER A 77 -14.73 14.62 20.93
C SER A 77 -15.40 14.75 19.55
N LEU A 78 -14.63 14.74 18.46
CA LEU A 78 -15.18 14.97 17.12
C LEU A 78 -16.09 13.82 16.68
N ASP A 79 -15.70 12.59 16.98
CA ASP A 79 -16.47 11.39 16.66
C ASP A 79 -16.54 10.48 17.91
N PRO A 80 -17.74 10.30 18.51
CA PRO A 80 -17.89 9.54 19.74
C PRO A 80 -17.65 8.03 19.56
N ASP A 81 -17.65 7.52 18.33
CA ASP A 81 -17.40 6.11 18.03
C ASP A 81 -15.90 5.81 17.84
N VAL A 82 -15.03 6.83 17.93
CA VAL A 82 -13.58 6.67 17.90
C VAL A 82 -12.99 6.76 19.31
N HIS A 83 -12.50 5.63 19.81
CA HIS A 83 -12.01 5.53 21.18
C HIS A 83 -10.54 5.95 21.30
N VAL A 84 -10.29 7.25 21.52
CA VAL A 84 -8.94 7.74 21.84
C VAL A 84 -8.59 7.42 23.30
N VAL A 85 -7.70 6.45 23.51
CA VAL A 85 -7.35 5.91 24.84
C VAL A 85 -6.12 6.58 25.46
N GLY A 86 -5.35 7.32 24.68
CA GLY A 86 -4.21 8.08 25.20
C GLY A 86 -3.43 8.80 24.12
N ILE A 87 -2.41 9.53 24.55
CA ILE A 87 -1.59 10.38 23.68
C ILE A 87 -0.09 10.21 23.96
N ILE A 88 0.69 10.18 22.89
CA ILE A 88 2.14 10.33 22.90
C ILE A 88 2.45 11.76 22.48
N LEU A 89 3.17 12.49 23.33
CA LEU A 89 3.57 13.86 23.04
C LEU A 89 4.96 13.85 22.39
N ASN A 90 5.07 14.38 21.17
CA ASN A 90 6.29 14.36 20.38
C ASN A 90 6.94 15.76 20.31
N HIS A 91 8.27 15.78 20.15
CA HIS A 91 9.10 16.97 19.97
C HIS A 91 9.09 18.00 21.12
N LEU A 92 8.97 17.54 22.37
CA LEU A 92 9.02 18.44 23.53
C LEU A 92 10.43 19.01 23.71
N LYS A 93 10.49 20.30 24.08
CA LYS A 93 11.75 21.08 24.09
C LYS A 93 12.47 21.11 25.44
N SER A 94 11.75 20.89 26.54
CA SER A 94 12.31 20.93 27.90
C SER A 94 11.36 20.28 28.91
N ALA A 95 11.86 19.98 30.11
CA ALA A 95 11.04 19.47 31.21
C ALA A 95 9.93 20.44 31.64
N ALA A 96 10.20 21.76 31.61
CA ALA A 96 9.18 22.77 31.90
C ALA A 96 8.07 22.77 30.84
N HIS A 97 8.43 22.63 29.56
CA HIS A 97 7.47 22.52 28.47
C HIS A 97 6.60 21.26 28.63
N GLU A 98 7.23 20.11 28.91
CA GLU A 98 6.51 18.87 29.16
C GLU A 98 5.52 19.00 30.33
N ALA A 99 5.93 19.63 31.44
CA ALA A 99 5.07 19.81 32.61
C ALA A 99 3.79 20.58 32.27
N PHE A 100 3.89 21.68 31.52
CA PHE A 100 2.71 22.46 31.09
C PHE A 100 1.76 21.65 30.19
N VAL A 101 2.30 20.86 29.26
CA VAL A 101 1.48 20.05 28.36
C VAL A 101 0.81 18.91 29.12
N ARG A 102 1.51 18.24 30.04
CA ARG A 102 0.95 17.19 30.90
C ARG A 102 -0.17 17.71 31.79
N GLU A 103 0.02 18.89 32.41
CA GLU A 103 -1.02 19.55 33.21
C GLU A 103 -2.27 19.82 32.36
N ALA A 104 -2.09 20.33 31.14
CA ALA A 104 -3.20 20.60 30.22
C ALA A 104 -3.92 19.31 29.79
N MET A 105 -3.20 18.20 29.55
CA MET A 105 -3.79 16.89 29.24
C MET A 105 -4.57 16.33 30.41
N ALA A 106 -4.03 16.43 31.63
CA ALA A 106 -4.71 16.01 32.85
C ALA A 106 -6.02 16.77 33.07
N ALA A 107 -6.03 18.08 32.80
CA ALA A 107 -7.23 18.93 32.94
C ALA A 107 -8.39 18.50 32.03
N ILE A 108 -8.10 17.86 30.90
CA ILE A 108 -9.12 17.30 29.99
C ILE A 108 -9.33 15.79 30.19
N GLY A 109 -8.58 15.14 31.08
CA GLY A 109 -8.67 13.69 31.32
C GLY A 109 -8.14 12.84 30.16
N VAL A 110 -7.10 13.30 29.45
CA VAL A 110 -6.40 12.50 28.43
C VAL A 110 -5.12 11.94 29.04
N GLU A 111 -4.95 10.62 29.00
CA GLU A 111 -3.77 9.93 29.53
C GLU A 111 -2.55 10.15 28.60
N VAL A 112 -1.43 10.59 29.17
CA VAL A 112 -0.16 10.73 28.44
C VAL A 112 0.65 9.45 28.59
N LEU A 113 0.80 8.71 27.48
CA LEU A 113 1.44 7.39 27.42
C LEU A 113 2.96 7.46 27.17
N GLY A 114 3.50 8.65 26.98
CA GLY A 114 4.92 8.87 26.78
C GLY A 114 5.23 10.23 26.20
N VAL A 115 6.49 10.62 26.31
CA VAL A 115 6.99 11.91 25.80
C VAL A 115 8.30 11.69 25.07
N ILE A 116 8.31 12.04 23.79
CA ILE A 116 9.49 12.00 22.94
C ILE A 116 10.05 13.43 22.88
N PRO A 117 11.23 13.70 23.45
CA PRO A 117 11.84 15.01 23.36
C PRO A 117 12.29 15.31 21.93
N HIS A 118 12.50 16.59 21.61
CA HIS A 118 13.11 16.98 20.36
C HIS A 118 14.50 16.36 20.23
N GLY A 119 14.76 15.61 19.15
CA GLY A 119 15.98 14.84 18.97
C GLY A 119 16.08 13.56 19.82
N GLY A 120 14.97 13.12 20.46
CA GLY A 120 14.93 11.92 21.29
C GLY A 120 14.95 10.59 20.53
N LEU A 121 14.80 10.62 19.20
CA LEU A 121 14.85 9.43 18.34
C LEU A 121 16.07 9.48 17.42
N PRO A 122 16.67 8.32 17.07
CA PRO A 122 17.75 8.28 16.10
C PRO A 122 17.28 8.71 14.71
N THR A 123 18.05 9.55 14.03
CA THR A 123 17.78 9.96 12.66
C THR A 123 18.10 8.85 11.67
N ARG A 124 17.40 8.83 10.54
CA ARG A 124 17.69 7.97 9.40
C ARG A 124 17.73 8.81 8.14
N ASP A 125 18.68 8.50 7.25
CA ASP A 125 18.78 9.18 5.98
C ASP A 125 17.51 8.97 5.16
N SER A 126 16.97 10.07 4.64
CA SER A 126 15.86 10.08 3.70
C SER A 126 16.36 10.41 2.29
N ARG A 127 15.78 9.75 1.29
CA ARG A 127 15.88 10.15 -0.13
C ARG A 127 14.61 10.88 -0.54
N HIS A 128 14.58 11.39 -1.78
CA HIS A 128 13.43 12.04 -2.39
C HIS A 128 12.10 11.25 -2.30
N LEU A 129 12.16 9.94 -2.04
CA LEU A 129 11.03 9.01 -2.08
C LEU A 129 10.73 8.32 -0.74
N GLY A 130 11.36 8.75 0.36
CA GLY A 130 11.15 8.17 1.68
C GLY A 130 12.45 7.84 2.41
N LEU A 131 12.33 7.11 3.53
CA LEU A 131 13.49 6.58 4.25
C LEU A 131 14.23 5.57 3.37
N LEU A 132 15.55 5.47 3.54
CA LEU A 132 16.31 4.34 2.99
C LEU A 132 15.61 3.03 3.42
N THR A 133 15.45 2.04 2.54
CA THR A 133 14.71 0.80 2.86
C THR A 133 15.60 -0.25 3.54
N ALA A 134 15.00 -1.32 4.07
CA ALA A 134 15.75 -2.42 4.70
C ALA A 134 16.53 -3.24 3.68
N GLU A 135 16.01 -3.33 2.46
CA GLU A 135 16.57 -4.02 1.31
C GLU A 135 17.82 -3.32 0.79
N GLU A 136 17.86 -1.99 0.87
CA GLU A 136 18.99 -1.18 0.39
C GLU A 136 20.16 -1.15 1.36
N ALA A 137 19.90 -1.15 2.66
CA ALA A 137 20.95 -1.05 3.68
C ALA A 137 20.62 -1.90 4.93
N PRO A 138 20.68 -3.24 4.82
CA PRO A 138 20.19 -4.14 5.86
C PRO A 138 20.91 -3.97 7.20
N THR A 139 22.23 -3.77 7.18
CA THR A 139 23.04 -3.62 8.40
C THR A 139 22.70 -2.34 9.16
N SER A 140 22.81 -1.18 8.50
CA SER A 140 22.49 0.11 9.14
C SER A 140 21.01 0.19 9.53
N THR A 141 20.13 -0.50 8.81
CA THR A 141 18.73 -0.63 9.19
C THR A 141 18.53 -1.35 10.49
N ARG A 142 19.19 -2.49 10.68
CA ARG A 142 19.11 -3.25 11.92
C ARG A 142 19.65 -2.46 13.11
N GLU A 143 20.77 -1.76 12.91
CA GLU A 143 21.36 -0.90 13.94
C GLU A 143 20.42 0.25 14.32
N TRP A 144 19.82 0.91 13.32
CA TRP A 144 18.84 1.97 13.53
C TRP A 144 17.58 1.47 14.25
N ILE A 145 17.02 0.32 13.88
CA ILE A 145 15.87 -0.29 14.57
C ILE A 145 16.21 -0.60 16.03
N THR A 146 17.42 -1.10 16.30
CA THR A 146 17.86 -1.40 17.67
C THR A 146 17.97 -0.14 18.52
N ALA A 147 18.54 0.93 17.95
CA ALA A 147 18.62 2.24 18.60
C ALA A 147 17.22 2.84 18.83
N LEU A 148 16.34 2.74 17.83
CA LEU A 148 14.95 3.22 17.92
C LEU A 148 14.19 2.48 19.03
N GLY A 149 14.31 1.16 19.11
CA GLY A 149 13.69 0.37 20.17
C GLY A 149 14.16 0.77 21.57
N SER A 150 15.44 1.11 21.74
CA SER A 150 15.97 1.60 23.02
C SER A 150 15.46 3.00 23.38
N ALA A 151 15.37 3.90 22.39
CA ALA A 151 14.80 5.23 22.59
C ALA A 151 13.31 5.16 22.96
N ILE A 152 12.55 4.33 22.25
CA ILE A 152 11.12 4.13 22.51
C ILE A 152 10.88 3.55 23.91
N ARG A 153 11.66 2.55 24.35
CA ARG A 153 11.61 2.04 25.74
C ARG A 153 11.93 3.08 26.81
N THR A 154 12.74 4.09 26.46
CA THR A 154 13.13 5.16 27.40
C THR A 154 12.03 6.21 27.51
N HIS A 155 11.28 6.44 26.44
CA HIS A 155 10.38 7.59 26.31
C HIS A 155 8.89 7.25 26.43
N LEU A 156 8.50 5.99 26.22
CA LEU A 156 7.11 5.54 26.23
C LEU A 156 6.86 4.49 27.32
N GLU A 157 5.66 4.53 27.90
CA GLU A 157 5.13 3.53 28.84
C GLU A 157 4.60 2.32 28.05
N LEU A 158 5.50 1.51 27.51
CA LEU A 158 5.13 0.42 26.58
C LEU A 158 4.19 -0.61 27.21
N GLU A 159 4.42 -0.98 28.46
CA GLU A 159 3.56 -1.89 29.21
C GLU A 159 2.14 -1.33 29.32
N ARG A 160 2.01 -0.01 29.53
CA ARG A 160 0.72 0.65 29.58
C ARG A 160 0.05 0.67 28.21
N ILE A 161 0.79 1.01 27.14
CA ILE A 161 0.28 0.99 25.76
C ILE A 161 -0.22 -0.41 25.39
N ILE A 162 0.54 -1.46 25.72
CA ILE A 162 0.14 -2.86 25.46
C ILE A 162 -1.11 -3.22 26.29
N SER A 163 -1.21 -2.77 27.54
CA SER A 163 -2.39 -3.01 28.38
C SER A 163 -3.67 -2.35 27.89
N LEU A 164 -3.55 -1.32 27.04
CA LEU A 164 -4.66 -0.64 26.40
C LEU A 164 -5.13 -1.33 25.12
N ALA A 165 -4.38 -2.32 24.62
CA ALA A 165 -4.81 -3.10 23.47
C ALA A 165 -6.06 -3.92 23.82
N GLU A 166 -7.07 -3.88 22.96
CA GLU A 166 -8.28 -4.65 23.12
C GLU A 166 -8.20 -5.97 22.37
N ARG A 167 -8.97 -6.96 22.83
CA ARG A 167 -9.09 -8.25 22.17
C ARG A 167 -9.77 -8.06 20.82
N ILE A 168 -9.14 -8.55 19.76
CA ILE A 168 -9.72 -8.54 18.41
C ILE A 168 -10.72 -9.69 18.31
N ASP A 169 -11.98 -9.45 18.69
CA ASP A 169 -13.10 -10.37 18.48
C ASP A 169 -13.84 -10.00 17.19
N ILE A 170 -13.15 -10.20 16.06
CA ILE A 170 -13.75 -10.01 14.74
C ILE A 170 -14.31 -11.35 14.27
N ASP A 171 -15.64 -11.42 14.19
CA ASP A 171 -16.31 -12.53 13.53
C ASP A 171 -16.06 -12.46 12.02
N VAL A 172 -15.29 -13.41 11.50
CA VAL A 172 -15.01 -13.56 10.07
C VAL A 172 -15.92 -14.61 9.43
N ALA A 173 -16.95 -15.09 10.15
CA ALA A 173 -17.79 -16.23 9.74
C ALA A 173 -18.51 -16.08 8.40
N ASP A 174 -18.43 -14.93 7.72
CA ASP A 174 -19.22 -14.64 6.52
C ASP A 174 -18.40 -14.31 5.26
N THR A 175 -17.09 -14.61 5.23
CA THR A 175 -16.42 -14.77 3.93
C THR A 175 -16.61 -16.23 3.52
N GLY A 176 -17.73 -16.55 2.85
CA GLY A 176 -18.00 -17.91 2.36
C GLY A 176 -16.77 -18.53 1.69
N GLU A 177 -16.66 -19.87 1.72
CA GLU A 177 -15.49 -20.59 1.17
C GLU A 177 -15.12 -20.04 -0.21
N ALA A 178 -13.97 -19.36 -0.28
CA ALA A 178 -13.49 -18.80 -1.53
C ALA A 178 -13.24 -19.96 -2.49
N ALA A 179 -13.75 -19.83 -3.71
CA ALA A 179 -13.46 -20.80 -4.76
C ALA A 179 -11.93 -20.92 -4.94
N THR A 180 -11.45 -22.14 -5.11
CA THR A 180 -10.04 -22.44 -5.34
C THR A 180 -9.85 -22.99 -6.75
N VAL A 181 -8.76 -22.59 -7.39
CA VAL A 181 -8.38 -23.07 -8.72
C VAL A 181 -7.52 -24.33 -8.55
N ALA A 182 -7.88 -25.40 -9.25
CA ALA A 182 -7.08 -26.62 -9.26
C ALA A 182 -5.82 -26.47 -10.13
N GLY A 183 -4.80 -27.28 -9.84
CA GLY A 183 -3.59 -27.38 -10.67
C GLY A 183 -2.45 -26.43 -10.32
N HIS A 184 -2.63 -25.55 -9.33
CA HIS A 184 -1.57 -24.68 -8.79
C HIS A 184 -0.78 -23.90 -9.86
N PRO A 185 -1.45 -23.08 -10.69
CA PRO A 185 -0.74 -22.29 -11.69
C PRO A 185 0.26 -21.34 -11.04
N ILE A 186 1.38 -21.10 -11.70
CA ILE A 186 2.45 -20.26 -11.18
C ILE A 186 2.23 -18.80 -11.57
N ILE A 187 2.18 -17.94 -10.55
CA ILE A 187 2.19 -16.49 -10.65
C ILE A 187 3.62 -16.01 -10.37
N ALA A 188 4.31 -15.57 -11.41
CA ALA A 188 5.61 -14.93 -11.27
C ALA A 188 5.42 -13.46 -10.89
N TYR A 189 6.06 -12.99 -9.83
CA TYR A 189 5.95 -11.59 -9.40
C TYR A 189 7.31 -10.92 -9.24
N SER A 190 7.43 -9.66 -9.66
CA SER A 190 8.67 -8.90 -9.45
C SER A 190 8.84 -8.54 -7.98
N LYS A 191 10.06 -8.66 -7.46
CA LYS A 191 10.44 -8.31 -6.09
C LYS A 191 11.81 -7.65 -6.03
N GLY A 192 12.23 -7.28 -4.83
CA GLY A 192 13.56 -6.73 -4.57
C GLY A 192 13.59 -5.21 -4.65
N PRO A 193 14.79 -4.60 -4.63
CA PRO A 193 14.94 -3.14 -4.49
C PRO A 193 14.24 -2.30 -5.57
N ALA A 194 14.14 -2.82 -6.80
CA ALA A 194 13.43 -2.16 -7.89
C ALA A 194 11.90 -2.35 -7.86
N ALA A 195 11.41 -3.34 -7.11
CA ALA A 195 10.00 -3.74 -7.06
C ALA A 195 9.59 -4.09 -5.61
N SER A 196 9.63 -3.09 -4.73
CA SER A 196 9.45 -3.25 -3.28
C SER A 196 8.02 -2.99 -2.79
N PHE A 197 7.12 -2.47 -3.63
CA PHE A 197 5.75 -2.13 -3.23
C PHE A 197 4.84 -3.36 -3.33
N ILE A 198 5.16 -4.38 -2.54
CA ILE A 198 4.42 -5.65 -2.50
C ILE A 198 3.50 -5.65 -1.29
N TYR A 199 2.22 -5.97 -1.49
CA TYR A 199 1.30 -6.29 -0.40
C TYR A 199 1.43 -7.77 -0.05
N PRO A 200 1.95 -8.15 1.14
CA PRO A 200 2.05 -9.55 1.53
C PRO A 200 0.69 -10.27 1.48
N GLU A 201 -0.38 -9.58 1.86
CA GLU A 201 -1.75 -10.12 1.83
C GLU A 201 -2.19 -10.47 0.40
N ASN A 202 -1.79 -9.74 -0.64
CA ASN A 202 -2.10 -10.13 -2.03
C ASN A 202 -1.50 -11.50 -2.36
N LEU A 203 -0.26 -11.76 -1.94
CA LEU A 203 0.39 -13.06 -2.18
C LEU A 203 -0.27 -14.18 -1.39
N GLU A 204 -0.73 -13.91 -0.17
CA GLU A 204 -1.50 -14.86 0.63
C GLU A 204 -2.85 -15.18 -0.04
N LEU A 205 -3.57 -14.17 -0.52
CA LEU A 205 -4.85 -14.34 -1.21
C LEU A 205 -4.71 -15.13 -2.51
N LEU A 206 -3.63 -14.93 -3.28
CA LEU A 206 -3.34 -15.75 -4.46
C LEU A 206 -3.12 -17.22 -4.10
N ARG A 207 -2.39 -17.50 -3.01
CA ARG A 207 -2.15 -18.87 -2.53
C ARG A 207 -3.43 -19.53 -2.04
N GLU A 208 -4.25 -18.80 -1.31
CA GLU A 208 -5.57 -19.27 -0.86
C GLU A 208 -6.50 -19.56 -2.04
N ALA A 209 -6.44 -18.76 -3.10
CA ALA A 209 -7.16 -19.01 -4.35
C ALA A 209 -6.60 -20.19 -5.18
N GLY A 210 -5.52 -20.84 -4.71
CA GLY A 210 -4.94 -22.03 -5.33
C GLY A 210 -3.78 -21.76 -6.29
N GLY A 211 -3.18 -20.57 -6.29
CA GLY A 211 -2.01 -20.23 -7.12
C GLY A 211 -0.68 -20.34 -6.38
N ASP A 212 0.37 -20.78 -7.05
CA ASP A 212 1.73 -20.76 -6.50
C ASP A 212 2.44 -19.45 -6.89
N THR A 213 3.14 -18.82 -5.95
CA THR A 213 3.80 -17.52 -6.20
C THR A 213 5.32 -17.68 -6.25
N VAL A 214 5.96 -17.20 -7.32
CA VAL A 214 7.42 -17.22 -7.48
C VAL A 214 7.95 -15.81 -7.71
N GLY A 215 8.79 -15.32 -6.80
CA GLY A 215 9.34 -13.96 -6.89
C GLY A 215 10.65 -13.90 -7.68
N PHE A 216 10.82 -12.90 -8.55
CA PHE A 216 12.05 -12.64 -9.30
C PHE A 216 12.50 -11.17 -9.17
N ASP A 217 13.81 -10.92 -9.10
CA ASP A 217 14.37 -9.56 -9.13
C ASP A 217 14.56 -9.09 -10.58
N PRO A 218 13.88 -8.01 -11.03
CA PRO A 218 13.95 -7.58 -12.42
C PRO A 218 15.34 -7.11 -12.85
N ARG A 219 16.26 -6.85 -11.91
CA ARG A 219 17.63 -6.45 -12.22
C ARG A 219 18.48 -7.60 -12.73
N TYR A 220 18.21 -8.84 -12.29
CA TYR A 220 19.14 -9.95 -12.49
C TYR A 220 18.48 -11.28 -12.86
N ASP A 221 17.25 -11.52 -12.40
CA ASP A 221 16.59 -12.81 -12.57
C ASP A 221 15.82 -12.87 -13.89
N SER A 222 15.51 -14.10 -14.32
CA SER A 222 14.58 -14.38 -15.40
C SER A 222 13.22 -14.80 -14.85
N ILE A 223 12.17 -14.65 -15.68
CA ILE A 223 10.83 -15.12 -15.33
C ILE A 223 10.75 -16.63 -15.59
N PRO A 224 10.21 -17.43 -14.65
CA PRO A 224 9.98 -18.86 -14.88
C PRO A 224 9.18 -19.13 -16.16
N ALA A 225 9.61 -20.10 -16.96
CA ALA A 225 8.99 -20.40 -18.25
C ALA A 225 7.54 -20.88 -18.09
N GLU A 226 7.31 -21.63 -17.01
CA GLU A 226 6.06 -22.22 -16.55
C GLU A 226 5.09 -21.23 -15.88
N ALA A 227 5.49 -19.97 -15.69
CA ALA A 227 4.61 -18.95 -15.14
C ALA A 227 3.39 -18.74 -16.06
N GLY A 228 2.21 -18.98 -15.50
CA GLY A 228 0.92 -18.74 -16.16
C GLY A 228 0.51 -17.27 -16.15
N LEU A 229 0.98 -16.51 -15.14
CA LEU A 229 0.75 -15.07 -15.03
C LEU A 229 2.01 -14.35 -14.56
N ILE A 230 2.20 -13.12 -15.05
CA ILE A 230 3.28 -12.23 -14.62
C ILE A 230 2.68 -11.01 -13.92
N TRP A 231 3.15 -10.70 -12.71
CA TRP A 231 2.77 -9.51 -11.96
C TRP A 231 3.99 -8.64 -11.65
N LEU A 232 4.14 -7.57 -12.43
CA LEU A 232 5.16 -6.54 -12.20
C LEU A 232 4.65 -5.55 -11.14
N HIS A 233 5.13 -5.69 -9.92
CA HIS A 233 4.80 -4.81 -8.80
C HIS A 233 5.46 -3.45 -8.92
N GLY A 234 4.94 -2.48 -8.18
CA GLY A 234 5.56 -1.17 -8.04
C GLY A 234 6.85 -1.18 -7.23
N GLY A 235 7.57 -0.07 -7.29
CA GLY A 235 8.86 0.13 -6.63
C GLY A 235 9.57 1.30 -7.30
N TYR A 236 10.90 1.28 -7.24
CA TYR A 236 11.75 2.37 -7.74
C TYR A 236 12.70 1.92 -8.86
N PRO A 237 12.20 1.41 -9.99
CA PRO A 237 13.04 0.91 -11.07
C PRO A 237 13.94 1.98 -11.69
N GLU A 238 13.61 3.28 -11.55
CA GLU A 238 14.41 4.40 -12.03
C GLU A 238 15.79 4.50 -11.38
N ASN A 239 15.94 3.97 -10.16
CA ASN A 239 17.20 3.88 -9.43
C ASN A 239 18.07 2.72 -9.92
N TYR A 240 17.51 1.80 -10.71
CA TYR A 240 18.16 0.57 -11.18
C TYR A 240 18.00 0.39 -12.70
N ARG A 241 17.83 1.51 -13.41
CA ARG A 241 17.47 1.50 -14.83
C ARG A 241 18.53 0.86 -15.72
N GLU A 242 19.81 1.01 -15.37
CA GLU A 242 20.93 0.42 -16.11
C GLU A 242 20.98 -1.10 -15.91
N GLU A 243 20.78 -1.57 -14.68
CA GLU A 243 20.74 -3.00 -14.36
C GLU A 243 19.55 -3.68 -15.03
N ILE A 244 18.36 -3.07 -14.95
CA ILE A 244 17.15 -3.60 -15.60
C ILE A 244 17.32 -3.61 -17.12
N ALA A 245 17.83 -2.53 -17.71
CA ALA A 245 18.09 -2.47 -19.16
C ALA A 245 19.13 -3.51 -19.61
N SER A 246 20.06 -3.87 -18.73
CA SER A 246 21.07 -4.90 -19.01
C SER A 246 20.51 -6.33 -18.93
N ASN A 247 19.38 -6.54 -18.24
CA ASN A 247 18.71 -7.83 -18.13
C ASN A 247 17.85 -8.15 -19.38
N GLN A 248 18.51 -8.29 -20.54
CA GLN A 248 17.86 -8.64 -21.80
C GLN A 248 17.02 -9.93 -21.74
N PRO A 249 17.44 -11.02 -21.05
CA PRO A 249 16.60 -12.21 -20.89
C PRO A 249 15.23 -11.92 -20.28
N LEU A 250 15.16 -11.04 -19.27
CA LEU A 250 13.89 -10.60 -18.69
C LEU A 250 13.06 -9.83 -19.72
N LEU A 251 13.62 -8.79 -20.34
CA LEU A 251 12.90 -7.94 -21.30
C LEU A 251 12.37 -8.74 -22.49
N ASP A 252 13.15 -9.70 -23.00
CA ASP A 252 12.71 -10.61 -24.06
C ASP A 252 11.59 -11.55 -23.61
N THR A 253 11.64 -12.02 -22.36
CA THR A 253 10.57 -12.86 -21.80
C THR A 253 9.27 -12.09 -21.65
N LEU A 254 9.33 -10.81 -21.25
CA LEU A 254 8.16 -9.94 -21.20
C LEU A 254 7.55 -9.74 -22.60
N ARG A 255 8.39 -9.43 -23.60
CA ARG A 255 7.93 -9.26 -25.00
C ARG A 255 7.25 -10.53 -25.51
N LYS A 256 7.88 -11.69 -25.31
CA LYS A 256 7.33 -13.00 -25.69
C LYS A 256 6.01 -13.31 -24.97
N SER A 257 5.94 -13.01 -23.67
CA SER A 257 4.74 -13.26 -22.86
C SER A 257 3.54 -12.48 -23.38
N VAL A 258 3.72 -11.18 -23.69
CA VAL A 258 2.64 -10.36 -24.24
C VAL A 258 2.26 -10.80 -25.65
N ALA A 259 3.24 -11.15 -26.49
CA ALA A 259 2.97 -11.68 -27.84
C ALA A 259 2.19 -13.01 -27.83
N MET A 260 2.38 -13.83 -26.79
CA MET A 260 1.63 -15.08 -26.57
C MET A 260 0.34 -14.90 -25.78
N GLN A 261 -0.08 -13.66 -25.50
CA GLN A 261 -1.25 -13.34 -24.68
C GLN A 261 -1.21 -13.98 -23.28
N ARG A 262 -0.01 -14.15 -22.71
CA ARG A 262 0.13 -14.54 -21.31
C ARG A 262 -0.40 -13.40 -20.42
N PRO A 263 -1.29 -13.69 -19.44
CA PRO A 263 -1.74 -12.74 -18.45
C PRO A 263 -0.58 -11.96 -17.82
N LEU A 264 -0.64 -10.63 -17.90
CA LEU A 264 0.35 -9.73 -17.34
C LEU A 264 -0.33 -8.53 -16.67
N VAL A 265 0.00 -8.32 -15.40
CA VAL A 265 -0.37 -7.13 -14.63
C VAL A 265 0.89 -6.33 -14.32
N ALA A 266 0.87 -5.03 -14.55
CA ALA A 266 1.98 -4.14 -14.26
C ALA A 266 1.52 -2.87 -13.54
N GLU A 267 2.07 -2.63 -12.35
CA GLU A 267 1.70 -1.55 -11.45
C GLU A 267 2.85 -0.55 -11.29
N CYS A 268 2.55 0.75 -11.33
CA CYS A 268 3.47 1.82 -10.95
C CYS A 268 4.89 1.64 -11.54
N GLY A 269 5.91 1.32 -10.73
CA GLY A 269 7.25 1.00 -11.22
C GLY A 269 7.27 -0.13 -12.27
N GLY A 270 6.54 -1.22 -12.06
CA GLY A 270 6.37 -2.30 -13.02
C GLY A 270 5.75 -1.86 -14.35
N HIS A 271 4.87 -0.85 -14.34
CA HIS A 271 4.37 -0.24 -15.58
C HIS A 271 5.52 0.37 -16.39
N LEU A 272 6.47 1.07 -15.75
CA LEU A 272 7.60 1.71 -16.43
C LEU A 272 8.47 0.74 -17.24
N LEU A 273 8.59 -0.51 -16.80
CA LEU A 273 9.36 -1.55 -17.50
C LEU A 273 8.76 -1.93 -18.86
N LEU A 274 7.46 -1.70 -19.07
CA LEU A 274 6.78 -2.06 -20.32
C LEU A 274 6.91 -1.01 -21.42
N GLY A 275 7.29 0.22 -21.08
CA GLY A 275 7.47 1.31 -22.04
C GLY A 275 8.70 1.12 -22.95
N ASP A 276 8.89 2.04 -23.88
CA ASP A 276 10.07 2.09 -24.75
C ASP A 276 11.33 2.44 -23.96
N ARG A 277 11.21 3.46 -23.10
CA ARG A 277 12.33 4.01 -22.32
C ARG A 277 11.87 4.47 -20.94
N LEU A 278 12.77 4.31 -19.98
CA LEU A 278 12.73 4.99 -18.69
C LEU A 278 13.97 5.89 -18.62
N GLU A 279 13.75 7.21 -18.71
CA GLU A 279 14.81 8.20 -18.86
C GLU A 279 15.70 7.90 -20.09
N ASP A 280 16.98 7.63 -19.85
CA ASP A 280 18.01 7.33 -20.83
C ASP A 280 18.14 5.82 -21.14
N SER A 281 17.41 4.97 -20.42
CA SER A 281 17.56 3.52 -20.48
C SER A 281 16.44 2.85 -21.27
N GLN A 282 16.80 1.92 -22.16
CA GLN A 282 15.83 1.17 -22.97
C GLN A 282 15.15 0.09 -22.13
N MET A 283 13.83 0.03 -22.21
CA MET A 283 12.99 -0.92 -21.49
C MET A 283 12.40 -1.96 -22.46
N ALA A 284 11.30 -2.63 -22.09
CA ALA A 284 10.77 -3.74 -22.89
C ALA A 284 10.21 -3.28 -24.26
N GLY A 285 9.78 -2.03 -24.41
CA GLY A 285 9.21 -1.51 -25.67
C GLY A 285 7.94 -2.24 -26.10
N ILE A 286 7.13 -2.66 -25.13
CA ILE A 286 5.86 -3.38 -25.34
C ILE A 286 4.71 -2.39 -25.51
N LEU A 287 4.73 -1.31 -24.73
CA LEU A 287 3.72 -0.26 -24.73
C LEU A 287 4.32 1.03 -25.29
N PRO A 288 3.55 1.80 -26.08
CA PRO A 288 4.09 2.90 -26.86
C PRO A 288 4.23 4.18 -26.03
N PHE A 289 5.03 4.16 -24.96
CA PHE A 289 5.32 5.34 -24.15
C PHE A 289 6.76 5.42 -23.69
N ASN A 290 7.19 6.64 -23.39
CA ASN A 290 8.43 6.92 -22.68
C ASN A 290 8.08 7.47 -21.29
N SER A 291 8.91 7.14 -20.31
CA SER A 291 8.74 7.55 -18.93
C SER A 291 9.88 8.43 -18.44
N THR A 292 9.54 9.46 -17.68
CA THR A 292 10.50 10.37 -17.02
C THR A 292 10.09 10.63 -15.58
N ILE A 293 11.06 10.89 -14.72
CA ILE A 293 10.89 11.29 -13.33
C ILE A 293 10.48 12.77 -13.28
N SER A 294 9.39 12.99 -12.57
CA SER A 294 8.74 14.24 -12.26
C SER A 294 9.13 14.67 -10.85
N PRO A 295 9.35 15.97 -10.60
CA PRO A 295 9.54 16.48 -9.24
C PRO A 295 8.25 16.48 -8.41
N ARG A 296 7.10 16.23 -9.04
CA ARG A 296 5.78 16.27 -8.41
C ARG A 296 5.27 14.87 -8.09
N LEU A 297 4.97 14.63 -6.82
CA LEU A 297 4.25 13.44 -6.37
C LEU A 297 2.83 13.42 -6.93
N THR A 298 2.47 12.32 -7.56
CA THR A 298 1.08 11.94 -7.81
C THR A 298 0.68 10.94 -6.73
N LEU A 299 -0.33 11.31 -5.93
CA LEU A 299 -0.84 10.51 -4.83
C LEU A 299 -2.37 10.52 -4.84
N GLY A 300 -2.96 9.41 -4.42
CA GLY A 300 -4.35 9.36 -3.97
C GLY A 300 -5.15 8.21 -4.55
N TYR A 301 -6.37 8.06 -4.04
CA TYR A 301 -7.26 6.98 -4.42
C TYR A 301 -7.96 7.24 -5.76
N ARG A 302 -8.25 6.16 -6.50
CA ARG A 302 -8.94 6.15 -7.79
C ARG A 302 -9.96 5.03 -7.80
N ASN A 303 -11.15 5.31 -8.32
CA ASN A 303 -12.03 4.26 -8.81
C ASN A 303 -11.61 3.95 -10.24
N ALA A 304 -11.27 2.69 -10.49
CA ALA A 304 -10.74 2.24 -11.77
C ALA A 304 -11.67 1.21 -12.43
N ARG A 305 -11.88 1.36 -13.73
CA ARG A 305 -12.66 0.43 -14.55
C ARG A 305 -11.99 0.28 -15.90
N SER A 306 -11.91 -0.94 -16.42
CA SER A 306 -11.34 -1.13 -17.75
C SER A 306 -12.28 -0.58 -18.82
N THR A 307 -11.72 -0.02 -19.89
CA THR A 307 -12.49 0.36 -21.09
C THR A 307 -12.70 -0.82 -22.04
N THR A 308 -12.06 -1.95 -21.76
CA THR A 308 -12.15 -3.20 -22.52
C THR A 308 -12.58 -4.35 -21.60
N SER A 309 -13.09 -5.44 -22.17
CA SER A 309 -13.32 -6.66 -21.41
C SER A 309 -11.97 -7.32 -21.10
N THR A 310 -11.68 -7.49 -19.81
CA THR A 310 -10.53 -8.22 -19.29
C THR A 310 -11.00 -9.06 -18.10
N SER A 311 -10.43 -10.25 -17.92
CA SER A 311 -10.67 -11.13 -16.76
C SER A 311 -9.52 -11.11 -15.75
N LEU A 312 -8.66 -10.08 -15.82
CA LEU A 312 -7.61 -9.81 -14.83
C LEU A 312 -8.22 -9.10 -13.58
N LEU A 313 -7.68 -7.94 -13.20
CA LEU A 313 -8.12 -7.19 -12.03
C LEU A 313 -9.31 -6.26 -12.28
N LEU A 314 -9.55 -5.89 -13.54
CA LEU A 314 -10.62 -4.99 -13.93
C LEU A 314 -11.58 -5.68 -14.89
N SER A 315 -12.76 -5.10 -15.07
CA SER A 315 -13.62 -5.39 -16.22
C SER A 315 -14.33 -4.12 -16.64
N ASP A 316 -15.03 -4.16 -17.77
CA ASP A 316 -15.91 -3.09 -18.23
C ASP A 316 -17.20 -2.96 -17.38
N ARG A 317 -17.48 -3.96 -16.55
CA ARG A 317 -18.68 -4.06 -15.70
C ARG A 317 -18.43 -3.80 -14.22
N ARG A 318 -17.17 -3.78 -13.79
CA ARG A 318 -16.81 -3.64 -12.37
C ARG A 318 -15.77 -2.56 -12.17
N THR A 319 -16.06 -1.68 -11.22
CA THR A 319 -15.14 -0.65 -10.76
C THR A 319 -14.44 -1.13 -9.50
N ILE A 320 -13.12 -1.03 -9.45
CA ILE A 320 -12.29 -1.44 -8.32
C ILE A 320 -11.57 -0.20 -7.77
N PRO A 321 -11.60 0.03 -6.44
CA PRO A 321 -10.79 1.08 -5.83
C PRO A 321 -9.31 0.69 -5.84
N ALA A 322 -8.46 1.66 -6.15
CA ALA A 322 -7.01 1.54 -6.17
C ALA A 322 -6.38 2.87 -5.72
N HIS A 323 -5.05 2.95 -5.64
CA HIS A 323 -4.37 4.22 -5.40
C HIS A 323 -3.14 4.37 -6.28
N GLU A 324 -2.71 5.62 -6.44
CA GLU A 324 -1.47 6.00 -7.10
C GLU A 324 -0.49 6.53 -6.05
N PHE A 325 0.80 6.20 -6.19
CA PHE A 325 1.91 6.83 -5.49
C PHE A 325 3.14 6.79 -6.39
N HIS A 326 3.43 7.88 -7.11
CA HIS A 326 4.58 7.91 -8.02
C HIS A 326 5.08 9.33 -8.31
N TYR A 327 6.36 9.40 -8.66
CA TYR A 327 7.03 10.58 -9.18
C TYR A 327 7.39 10.41 -10.65
N ALA A 328 6.69 9.57 -11.41
CA ALA A 328 6.97 9.37 -12.84
C ALA A 328 5.80 9.80 -13.72
N THR A 329 6.09 10.18 -14.95
CA THR A 329 5.08 10.45 -16.00
C THR A 329 5.38 9.59 -17.22
N SER A 330 4.37 8.94 -17.77
CA SER A 330 4.45 8.21 -19.04
C SER A 330 3.72 8.98 -20.13
N THR A 331 4.34 9.15 -21.29
CA THR A 331 3.71 9.81 -22.45
C THR A 331 3.88 8.97 -23.71
N PRO A 332 2.78 8.68 -24.44
CA PRO A 332 1.37 8.87 -24.06
C PRO A 332 0.94 8.06 -22.81
N GLN A 333 -0.13 8.50 -22.15
CA GLN A 333 -0.65 7.85 -20.93
C GLN A 333 -1.50 6.60 -21.20
N GLY A 334 -1.95 6.38 -22.45
CA GLY A 334 -2.92 5.34 -22.80
C GLY A 334 -4.37 5.72 -22.44
N ASP A 335 -5.33 4.89 -22.85
CA ASP A 335 -6.75 5.10 -22.61
C ASP A 335 -7.52 3.81 -22.22
N GLY A 336 -6.78 2.79 -21.76
CA GLY A 336 -7.31 1.46 -21.43
C GLY A 336 -8.10 1.39 -20.11
N ILE A 337 -7.99 2.42 -19.26
CA ILE A 337 -8.64 2.45 -17.94
C ILE A 337 -9.34 3.79 -17.75
N ASP A 338 -10.64 3.73 -17.46
CA ASP A 338 -11.40 4.86 -16.94
C ASP A 338 -11.05 5.04 -15.45
N LEU A 339 -10.51 6.21 -15.10
CA LEU A 339 -10.18 6.60 -13.73
C LEU A 339 -11.11 7.69 -13.23
N GLN A 340 -11.54 7.59 -11.98
CA GLN A 340 -12.44 8.54 -11.36
C GLN A 340 -11.99 8.92 -9.94
N THR A 341 -12.06 10.21 -9.65
CA THR A 341 -12.04 10.79 -8.30
C THR A 341 -13.38 11.48 -8.01
N ALA A 342 -13.53 12.12 -6.85
CA ALA A 342 -14.70 12.94 -6.56
C ALA A 342 -14.89 14.10 -7.56
N ARG A 343 -13.80 14.61 -8.13
CA ARG A 343 -13.77 15.87 -8.88
C ARG A 343 -13.49 15.72 -10.36
N ALA A 344 -12.95 14.57 -10.77
CA ALA A 344 -12.50 14.38 -12.14
C ALA A 344 -12.68 12.94 -12.61
N ARG A 345 -12.83 12.80 -13.92
CA ARG A 345 -12.77 11.53 -14.63
C ARG A 345 -11.90 11.69 -15.87
N TRP A 346 -10.99 10.75 -16.09
CA TRP A 346 -10.10 10.73 -17.24
C TRP A 346 -9.77 9.30 -17.61
N ARG A 347 -9.00 9.14 -18.70
CA ARG A 347 -8.48 7.84 -19.10
C ARG A 347 -6.97 7.83 -19.03
N ALA A 348 -6.43 6.69 -18.61
CA ALA A 348 -5.00 6.43 -18.54
C ALA A 348 -4.77 4.92 -18.58
N GLY A 349 -3.49 4.53 -18.57
CA GLY A 349 -3.08 3.13 -18.56
C GLY A 349 -3.42 2.40 -19.85
N TYR A 350 -3.01 1.14 -19.88
CA TYR A 350 -3.15 0.25 -21.01
C TYR A 350 -3.87 -1.00 -20.54
N ALA A 351 -4.90 -1.40 -21.27
CA ALA A 351 -5.65 -2.61 -20.98
C ALA A 351 -5.97 -3.33 -22.29
N SER A 352 -5.71 -4.62 -22.31
CA SER A 352 -6.20 -5.55 -23.31
C SER A 352 -6.78 -6.76 -22.59
N CYS A 353 -7.13 -7.80 -23.34
CA CYS A 353 -7.59 -9.04 -22.73
C CYS A 353 -6.59 -9.55 -21.68
N SER A 354 -5.33 -9.78 -22.07
CA SER A 354 -4.29 -10.41 -21.25
C SER A 354 -3.30 -9.44 -20.62
N LEU A 355 -3.49 -8.13 -20.75
CA LEU A 355 -2.57 -7.12 -20.22
C LEU A 355 -3.32 -6.03 -19.46
N LEU A 356 -2.88 -5.72 -18.25
CA LEU A 356 -3.29 -4.53 -17.51
C LEU A 356 -2.05 -3.80 -17.01
N SER A 357 -1.89 -2.53 -17.39
CA SER A 357 -0.71 -1.75 -17.01
C SER A 357 -1.06 -0.30 -16.70
N SER A 358 -0.73 0.16 -15.50
CA SER A 358 -0.98 1.54 -15.07
C SER A 358 -0.16 1.93 -13.85
N TYR A 359 -0.29 3.18 -13.40
CA TYR A 359 0.27 3.65 -12.14
C TYR A 359 -0.50 3.21 -10.89
N LEU A 360 -1.58 2.44 -11.05
CA LEU A 360 -2.40 1.97 -9.95
C LEU A 360 -1.74 0.83 -9.18
N HIS A 361 -1.91 0.87 -7.87
CA HIS A 361 -1.62 -0.20 -6.93
C HIS A 361 -2.91 -0.93 -6.55
N TRP A 362 -2.88 -2.25 -6.65
CA TRP A 362 -4.07 -3.09 -6.45
C TRP A 362 -3.98 -3.85 -5.13
N HIS A 363 -5.10 -3.90 -4.41
CA HIS A 363 -5.25 -4.75 -3.23
C HIS A 363 -6.34 -5.79 -3.49
N LEU A 364 -5.98 -7.07 -3.50
CA LEU A 364 -6.91 -8.16 -3.82
C LEU A 364 -8.04 -8.29 -2.79
N GLY A 365 -7.81 -7.86 -1.55
CA GLY A 365 -8.85 -7.78 -0.52
C GLY A 365 -9.93 -6.71 -0.78
N ALA A 366 -9.82 -5.91 -1.85
CA ALA A 366 -10.87 -4.95 -2.24
C ALA A 366 -12.13 -5.64 -2.79
N ASP A 367 -11.98 -6.83 -3.37
CA ASP A 367 -13.09 -7.65 -3.87
C ASP A 367 -12.70 -9.15 -3.78
N PRO A 368 -13.47 -9.99 -3.07
CA PRO A 368 -13.13 -11.40 -2.83
C PRO A 368 -12.89 -12.23 -4.09
N GLY A 369 -13.43 -11.83 -5.24
CA GLY A 369 -13.28 -12.54 -6.51
C GLY A 369 -11.97 -12.26 -7.25
N LEU A 370 -11.22 -11.22 -6.89
CA LEU A 370 -10.04 -10.80 -7.66
C LEU A 370 -8.91 -11.82 -7.63
N ALA A 371 -8.62 -12.40 -6.47
CA ALA A 371 -7.58 -13.42 -6.35
C ALA A 371 -7.94 -14.65 -7.19
N PHE A 372 -9.17 -15.14 -7.08
CA PHE A 372 -9.65 -16.27 -7.89
C PHE A 372 -9.60 -15.98 -9.39
N ALA A 373 -10.00 -14.78 -9.82
CA ALA A 373 -9.96 -14.38 -11.22
C ALA A 373 -8.53 -14.39 -11.78
N LEU A 374 -7.56 -13.83 -11.05
CA LEU A 374 -6.15 -13.84 -11.45
C LEU A 374 -5.55 -15.25 -11.50
N VAL A 375 -5.83 -16.09 -10.51
CA VAL A 375 -5.33 -17.47 -10.51
C VAL A 375 -5.99 -18.26 -11.65
N SER A 376 -7.28 -18.04 -11.93
CA SER A 376 -7.97 -18.67 -13.06
C SER A 376 -7.37 -18.24 -14.40
N ALA A 377 -7.01 -16.96 -14.53
CA ALA A 377 -6.31 -16.44 -15.69
C ALA A 377 -4.96 -17.17 -15.90
N ALA A 378 -4.21 -17.40 -14.82
CA ALA A 378 -2.92 -18.09 -14.87
C ALA A 378 -3.02 -19.55 -15.33
N SER A 379 -4.15 -20.22 -15.11
CA SER A 379 -4.37 -21.62 -15.55
C SER A 379 -4.72 -21.77 -17.03
N SER A 380 -5.07 -20.69 -17.73
CA SER A 380 -5.63 -20.76 -19.08
C SER A 380 -4.55 -20.89 -20.14
N THR A 381 -4.51 -22.00 -20.89
CA THR A 381 -3.67 -22.13 -22.09
C THR A 381 -4.30 -21.34 -23.24
N GLY A 382 -3.73 -20.19 -23.61
CA GLY A 382 -4.30 -19.33 -24.66
C GLY A 382 -5.47 -18.49 -24.13
N TYR A 383 -5.16 -17.61 -23.17
CA TYR A 383 -6.14 -16.76 -22.49
C TYR A 383 -6.94 -15.91 -23.48
N SER A 384 -8.27 -16.07 -23.48
CA SER A 384 -9.24 -15.34 -24.30
C SER A 384 -10.27 -14.66 -23.41
N CYS A 385 -10.84 -13.56 -23.90
CA CYS A 385 -11.84 -12.75 -23.19
C CYS A 385 -13.26 -12.91 -23.74
N GLU A 386 -13.48 -13.93 -24.59
CA GLU A 386 -14.81 -14.33 -25.08
C GLU A 386 -15.56 -15.23 -24.09
#